data_AF-A0A1X1ZF45-F1
#
_entry.id   AF-A0A1X1ZF45-F1
#
_cell.length_a   1.000
_cell.length_b   1.000
_cell.length_c   1.000
_cell.angle_alpha   90.00
_cell.angle_beta   90.00
_cell.angle_gamma   90.00
#
_symmetry.space_group_name_H-M   'P 1'
#
loop_
_entity.id
_entity.type
_entity.pdbx_description
1 polymer ?
#
loop_
_entity_poly.entity_id
_entity_poly.type
_entity_poly.pdbx_seq_one_letter_code
_entity_poly.pdbx_strand_id
1 'polypeptide(L)'
;MGEYYIATFLDQAGRITRAVHPADYGISERLGVQTREGTPFLAAVETLLALDGGSRLVWAGDYAPAEPGQDTNLYWAIQPHQFVRFEGLIDHAAGITANTPRPSSRPAAHIYVCNADRREYFDKSALPLDDYEQPRNMLPVLTAYGYGRPGRWTRDRIYLTDTHPGHTWTKVPSLLWT
;
A
#
# COMPACT_ATOMS: atom_id res chain seq x y z
N MET A 1 1.66 -20.59 10.21
CA MET A 1 0.71 -19.49 10.49
C MET A 1 0.84 -18.47 9.36
N GLY A 2 -0.24 -17.84 8.93
CA GLY A 2 -0.19 -16.85 7.85
C GLY A 2 0.33 -15.51 8.37
N GLU A 3 1.12 -14.81 7.56
CA GLU A 3 1.61 -13.46 7.86
C GLU A 3 0.57 -12.42 7.44
N TYR A 4 0.34 -11.43 8.30
CA TYR A 4 -0.66 -10.38 8.15
C TYR A 4 -0.01 -9.01 7.99
N TYR A 5 -0.61 -8.18 7.15
CA TYR A 5 -0.01 -6.93 6.70
C TYR A 5 -0.97 -5.75 6.78
N ILE A 6 -0.47 -4.62 7.29
CA ILE A 6 -1.17 -3.33 7.32
C ILE A 6 -0.40 -2.32 6.46
N ALA A 7 -1.08 -1.67 5.52
CA ALA A 7 -0.50 -0.56 4.77
C ALA A 7 -0.29 0.64 5.69
N THR A 8 0.97 1.00 5.90
CA THR A 8 1.39 1.97 6.91
C THR A 8 2.18 3.11 6.26
N PHE A 9 1.80 4.35 6.58
CA PHE A 9 2.41 5.55 6.04
C PHE A 9 3.30 6.20 7.08
N LEU A 10 4.54 6.51 6.70
CA LEU A 10 5.56 7.05 7.59
C LEU A 10 5.98 8.46 7.19
N ASP A 11 6.32 9.28 8.18
CA ASP A 11 7.00 10.56 7.96
C ASP A 11 8.49 10.38 7.65
N GLN A 12 9.21 11.49 7.44
CA GLN A 12 10.65 11.45 7.19
C GLN A 12 11.47 10.87 8.36
N ALA A 13 10.97 10.98 9.59
CA ALA A 13 11.58 10.42 10.80
C ALA A 13 11.23 8.93 11.00
N GLY A 14 10.39 8.34 10.14
CA GLY A 14 9.94 6.95 10.26
C GLY A 14 8.81 6.75 11.26
N ARG A 15 8.15 7.83 11.71
CA ARG A 15 6.99 7.75 12.60
C ARG A 15 5.74 7.46 11.79
N ILE A 16 4.86 6.62 12.35
CA ILE A 16 3.58 6.30 11.74
C ILE A 16 2.72 7.57 11.74
N THR A 17 2.23 7.93 10.56
CA THR A 17 1.29 9.05 10.39
C THR A 17 -0.12 8.53 10.19
N ARG A 18 -0.28 7.50 9.36
CA ARG A 18 -1.57 6.89 9.00
C ARG A 18 -1.38 5.40 8.74
N ALA A 19 -2.44 4.63 8.90
CA ALA A 19 -2.50 3.21 8.57
C ALA A 19 -3.85 2.86 7.94
N VAL A 20 -3.86 1.88 7.06
CA VAL A 20 -5.07 1.34 6.41
C VAL A 20 -5.11 -0.15 6.69
N HIS A 21 -6.06 -0.57 7.52
CA HIS A 21 -6.22 -1.98 7.87
C HIS A 21 -7.07 -2.68 6.81
N PRO A 22 -6.60 -3.73 6.13
CA PRO A 22 -7.32 -4.35 5.01
C PRO A 22 -8.69 -4.92 5.41
N ALA A 23 -8.84 -5.44 6.63
CA ALA A 23 -10.12 -5.94 7.13
C ALA A 23 -11.19 -4.84 7.26
N ASP A 24 -10.80 -3.58 7.52
CA ASP A 24 -11.75 -2.45 7.59
C ASP A 24 -12.41 -2.18 6.22
N TYR A 25 -11.84 -2.73 5.14
CA TYR A 25 -12.24 -2.58 3.75
C TYR A 25 -12.71 -3.89 3.11
N GLY A 26 -13.02 -4.91 3.93
CA GLY A 26 -13.56 -6.19 3.48
C GLY A 26 -12.54 -7.11 2.79
N ILE A 27 -11.24 -6.88 2.98
CA ILE A 27 -10.16 -7.66 2.37
C ILE A 27 -9.36 -8.41 3.43
N SER A 28 -8.91 -9.62 3.11
CA SER A 28 -8.03 -10.40 3.98
C SER A 28 -6.71 -9.69 4.27
N GLU A 29 -6.20 -9.85 5.49
CA GLU A 29 -4.89 -9.33 5.91
C GLU A 29 -3.69 -10.01 5.25
N ARG A 30 -3.90 -11.05 4.43
CA ARG A 30 -2.82 -11.68 3.67
C ARG A 30 -2.45 -10.84 2.45
N LEU A 31 -1.16 -10.56 2.28
CA LEU A 31 -0.65 -9.67 1.24
C LEU A 31 -1.09 -10.06 -0.18
N GLY A 32 -1.14 -11.37 -0.48
CA GLY A 32 -1.53 -11.86 -1.81
C GLY A 32 -2.95 -11.48 -2.23
N VAL A 33 -3.86 -11.25 -1.27
CA VAL A 33 -5.25 -10.86 -1.53
C VAL A 33 -5.40 -9.34 -1.61
N GLN A 34 -4.51 -8.60 -0.94
CA GLN A 34 -4.49 -7.13 -0.94
C GLN A 34 -4.08 -6.51 -2.27
N THR A 35 -3.46 -7.29 -3.16
CA THR A 35 -2.96 -6.82 -4.46
C THR A 35 -4.01 -6.73 -5.56
N ARG A 36 -5.26 -7.17 -5.34
CA ARG A 36 -6.28 -7.13 -6.41
C ARG A 36 -6.67 -5.67 -6.70
N GLU A 37 -6.47 -5.23 -7.94
CA GLU A 37 -6.75 -3.86 -8.35
C GLU A 37 -8.23 -3.50 -8.19
N GLY A 38 -8.50 -2.24 -7.87
CA GLY A 38 -9.87 -1.73 -7.75
C GLY A 38 -10.58 -2.11 -6.45
N THR A 39 -9.89 -2.79 -5.52
CA THR A 39 -10.44 -3.05 -4.19
C THR A 39 -10.61 -1.76 -3.38
N PRO A 40 -11.61 -1.67 -2.48
CA PRO A 40 -11.78 -0.50 -1.62
C PRO A 40 -10.54 -0.21 -0.75
N PHE A 41 -9.83 -1.27 -0.36
CA PHE A 41 -8.55 -1.19 0.35
C PHE A 41 -7.49 -0.42 -0.46
N LEU A 42 -7.19 -0.85 -1.69
CA LEU A 42 -6.20 -0.14 -2.52
C LEU A 42 -6.67 1.26 -2.89
N ALA A 43 -7.97 1.46 -3.13
CA ALA A 43 -8.50 2.80 -3.35
C ALA A 43 -8.21 3.74 -2.17
N ALA A 44 -8.29 3.26 -0.93
CA ALA A 44 -7.93 4.03 0.26
C ALA A 44 -6.42 4.33 0.34
N VAL A 45 -5.58 3.33 0.07
CA VAL A 45 -4.11 3.50 0.06
C VAL A 45 -3.70 4.52 -1.01
N GLU A 46 -4.21 4.40 -2.24
CA GLU A 46 -3.91 5.33 -3.34
C GLU A 46 -4.46 6.73 -3.09
N THR A 47 -5.62 6.85 -2.43
CA THR A 47 -6.16 8.16 -2.00
C THR A 47 -5.19 8.86 -1.06
N LEU A 48 -4.63 8.15 -0.07
CA LEU A 48 -3.65 8.72 0.84
C LEU A 48 -2.35 9.13 0.14
N LEU A 49 -1.86 8.31 -0.79
CA LEU A 49 -0.68 8.64 -1.59
C LEU A 49 -0.90 9.88 -2.47
N ALA A 50 -2.08 10.02 -3.07
CA ALA A 50 -2.43 11.18 -3.90
C ALA A 50 -2.53 12.48 -3.08
N LEU A 51 -2.97 12.41 -1.82
CA LEU A 51 -3.11 13.60 -0.95
C LEU A 51 -1.78 14.13 -0.42
N ASP A 52 -0.79 13.26 -0.22
CA ASP A 52 0.46 13.60 0.47
C ASP A 52 1.70 13.53 -0.46
N GLY A 53 1.52 13.09 -1.71
CA GLY A 53 2.42 13.39 -2.84
C GLY A 53 3.87 12.91 -2.69
N GLY A 54 4.11 11.78 -2.00
CA GLY A 54 5.46 11.28 -1.74
C GLY A 54 5.65 10.63 -0.37
N SER A 55 4.57 10.21 0.30
CA SER A 55 4.67 9.52 1.59
C SER A 55 5.52 8.27 1.50
N ARG A 56 6.16 7.92 2.60
CA ARG A 56 6.80 6.61 2.72
C ARG A 56 5.75 5.56 3.02
N LEU A 57 5.60 4.58 2.15
CA LEU A 57 4.66 3.48 2.34
C LEU A 57 5.42 2.21 2.74
N VAL A 58 4.91 1.49 3.73
CA VAL A 58 5.44 0.20 4.18
C VAL A 58 4.29 -0.78 4.45
N TRP A 59 4.48 -2.06 4.14
CA TRP A 59 3.55 -3.13 4.50
C TRP A 59 3.99 -3.70 5.85
N ALA A 60 3.46 -3.16 6.94
CA ALA A 60 3.85 -3.58 8.27
C ALA A 60 3.34 -5.00 8.52
N GLY A 61 4.24 -5.96 8.71
CA GLY A 61 3.93 -7.38 8.94
C GLY A 61 3.89 -7.73 10.43
N ASP A 62 2.96 -8.59 10.85
CA ASP A 62 2.83 -9.05 12.24
C ASP A 62 4.05 -9.86 12.73
N TYR A 63 4.71 -10.62 11.84
CA TYR A 63 5.95 -11.35 12.09
C TYR A 63 7.24 -10.55 11.83
N ALA A 64 7.14 -9.26 11.49
CA ALA A 64 8.33 -8.44 11.24
C ALA A 64 9.18 -8.28 12.53
N PRO A 65 10.51 -8.15 12.43
CA PRO A 65 11.36 -7.82 13.57
C PRO A 65 10.94 -6.50 14.24
N ALA A 66 11.24 -6.37 15.53
CA ALA A 66 11.05 -5.14 16.26
C ALA A 66 11.79 -3.96 15.62
N GLU A 67 11.24 -2.76 15.76
CA GLU A 67 11.85 -1.53 15.27
C GLU A 67 13.10 -1.18 16.10
N PRO A 68 14.17 -0.62 15.50
CA PRO A 68 15.36 -0.25 16.26
C PRO A 68 15.04 0.70 17.42
N GLY A 69 15.41 0.29 18.64
CA GLY A 69 15.13 1.06 19.85
C GLY A 69 13.70 0.95 20.38
N GLN A 70 12.91 -0.01 19.87
CA GLN A 70 11.58 -0.32 20.37
C GLN A 70 11.45 -1.81 20.70
N ASP A 71 10.53 -2.14 21.61
CA ASP A 71 10.22 -3.52 21.98
C ASP A 71 9.22 -4.19 21.02
N THR A 72 8.77 -3.47 19.99
CA THR A 72 7.73 -3.93 19.08
C THR A 72 7.98 -3.52 17.64
N ASN A 73 7.27 -4.14 16.70
CA ASN A 73 7.34 -3.84 15.27
C ASN A 73 6.27 -2.82 14.86
N LEU A 74 6.31 -2.34 13.61
CA LEU A 74 5.34 -1.36 13.12
C LEU A 74 3.90 -1.86 13.17
N TYR A 75 3.63 -3.14 12.93
CA TYR A 75 2.26 -3.68 12.93
C TYR A 75 1.59 -3.48 14.30
N TRP A 76 2.33 -3.80 15.36
CA TRP A 76 1.86 -3.67 16.74
C TRP A 76 2.01 -2.25 17.33
N ALA A 77 2.81 -1.38 16.71
CA ALA A 77 3.01 0.01 17.17
C ALA A 77 1.89 0.97 16.74
N ILE A 78 1.08 0.61 15.73
CA ILE A 78 0.00 1.45 15.20
C ILE A 78 -1.02 1.75 16.30
N GLN A 79 -1.33 3.02 16.48
CA GLN A 79 -2.32 3.49 17.45
C GLN A 79 -3.71 3.57 16.80
N PRO A 80 -4.81 3.35 17.57
CA PRO A 80 -6.17 3.37 17.03
C PRO A 80 -6.54 4.63 16.23
N HIS A 81 -6.04 5.80 16.63
CA HIS A 81 -6.32 7.08 15.96
C HIS A 81 -5.57 7.26 14.63
N GLN A 82 -4.60 6.39 14.31
CA GLN A 82 -3.84 6.44 13.07
C GLN A 82 -4.52 5.67 11.93
N PHE A 83 -5.50 4.81 12.25
CA PHE A 83 -6.27 4.13 11.22
C PHE A 83 -7.15 5.11 10.46
N VAL A 84 -7.00 5.14 9.14
CA VAL A 84 -7.84 5.92 8.23
C VAL A 84 -8.93 5.02 7.69
N ARG A 85 -10.18 5.47 7.81
CA ARG A 85 -11.39 4.78 7.36
C ARG A 85 -12.23 5.74 6.55
N PHE A 86 -12.07 5.67 5.24
CA PHE A 86 -12.77 6.54 4.32
C PHE A 86 -14.25 6.18 4.19
N GLU A 87 -15.10 7.19 4.30
CA GLU A 87 -16.53 7.08 4.02
C GLU A 87 -16.79 6.48 2.62
N GLY A 88 -17.72 5.54 2.54
CA GLY A 88 -18.11 4.88 1.29
C GLY A 88 -17.07 3.92 0.71
N LEU A 89 -15.99 3.60 1.44
CA LEU A 89 -15.02 2.55 1.09
C LEU A 89 -14.95 1.41 2.12
N ILE A 90 -15.33 1.66 3.37
CA ILE A 90 -15.30 0.63 4.42
C ILE A 90 -16.35 -0.46 4.24
N ASP A 91 -16.08 -1.63 4.80
CA ASP A 91 -17.05 -2.71 4.87
C ASP A 91 -18.08 -2.45 5.99
N HIS A 92 -19.29 -2.06 5.58
CA HIS A 92 -20.41 -1.83 6.50
C HIS A 92 -20.88 -3.11 7.21
N ALA A 93 -20.68 -4.29 6.62
CA ALA A 93 -21.07 -5.55 7.24
C ALA A 93 -20.15 -5.93 8.42
N ALA A 94 -18.94 -5.37 8.47
CA ALA A 94 -17.97 -5.59 9.54
C ALA A 94 -18.23 -4.74 10.80
N GLY A 95 -19.27 -3.90 10.82
CA GLY A 95 -19.58 -3.03 11.98
C GLY A 95 -18.54 -1.92 12.21
N ILE A 96 -17.77 -1.59 11.18
CA ILE A 96 -16.73 -0.55 11.21
C ILE A 96 -17.36 0.82 10.94
N THR A 97 -16.93 1.84 11.68
CA THR A 97 -17.38 3.24 11.49
C THR A 97 -16.29 4.04 10.77
N ALA A 98 -16.69 4.78 9.73
CA ALA A 98 -15.80 5.69 9.03
C ALA A 98 -15.35 6.84 9.96
N ASN A 99 -14.11 7.29 9.80
CA ASN A 99 -13.57 8.42 10.57
C ASN A 99 -12.98 9.53 9.69
N THR A 100 -13.00 9.33 8.37
CA THR A 100 -12.40 10.24 7.41
C THR A 100 -13.35 10.45 6.23
N PRO A 101 -13.74 11.69 5.90
CA PRO A 101 -14.50 11.98 4.69
C PRO A 101 -13.71 11.57 3.44
N ARG A 102 -14.39 11.05 2.43
CA ARG A 102 -13.73 10.69 1.17
C ARG A 102 -13.44 11.97 0.37
N PRO A 103 -12.17 12.21 -0.06
CA PRO A 103 -11.85 13.31 -0.95
C PRO A 103 -12.62 13.20 -2.27
N SER A 104 -12.97 14.34 -2.85
CA SER A 104 -13.63 14.41 -4.16
C SER A 104 -12.69 14.05 -5.33
N SER A 105 -11.37 14.16 -5.12
CA SER A 105 -10.37 13.72 -6.09
C SER A 105 -10.41 12.20 -6.24
N ARG A 106 -10.53 11.73 -7.47
CA ARG A 106 -10.50 10.29 -7.78
C ARG A 106 -9.06 9.87 -8.07
N PRO A 107 -8.47 8.95 -7.28
CA PRO A 107 -7.14 8.39 -7.58
C PRO A 107 -7.07 7.74 -8.96
N ALA A 108 -8.22 7.33 -9.52
CA ALA A 108 -8.35 6.73 -10.85
C ALA A 108 -7.90 7.64 -12.01
N ALA A 109 -7.61 8.92 -11.78
CA ALA A 109 -6.95 9.76 -12.79
C ALA A 109 -5.48 9.33 -13.04
N HIS A 110 -4.81 8.80 -12.00
CA HIS A 110 -3.40 8.49 -12.05
C HIS A 110 -3.10 7.15 -12.71
N ILE A 111 -2.26 7.20 -13.74
CA ILE A 111 -1.91 6.03 -14.57
C ILE A 111 -0.63 5.37 -14.07
N TYR A 112 0.30 6.13 -13.50
CA TYR A 112 1.59 5.63 -13.03
C TYR A 112 1.72 5.72 -11.52
N VAL A 113 2.22 4.65 -10.93
CA VAL A 113 2.60 4.60 -9.50
C VAL A 113 4.11 4.45 -9.43
N CYS A 114 4.76 5.39 -8.77
CA CYS A 114 6.20 5.59 -8.83
C CYS A 114 6.84 5.47 -7.45
N ASN A 115 7.96 4.74 -7.39
CA ASN A 115 8.87 4.72 -6.26
C ASN A 115 10.04 5.66 -6.52
N ALA A 116 10.03 6.81 -5.85
CA ALA A 116 11.01 7.86 -6.04
C ALA A 116 12.41 7.47 -5.57
N ASP A 117 12.50 6.63 -4.54
CA ASP A 117 13.79 6.24 -3.95
C ASP A 117 14.53 5.21 -4.83
N ARG A 118 13.79 4.34 -5.51
CA ARG A 118 14.35 3.30 -6.40
C ARG A 118 14.35 3.67 -7.87
N ARG A 119 13.68 4.77 -8.26
CA ARG A 119 13.40 5.13 -9.65
C ARG A 119 12.71 4.00 -10.41
N GLU A 120 11.74 3.38 -9.73
CA GLU A 120 10.93 2.29 -10.27
C GLU A 120 9.47 2.73 -10.40
N TYR A 121 8.72 2.13 -11.32
CA TYR A 121 7.30 2.43 -11.48
C TYR A 121 6.52 1.26 -12.08
N PHE A 122 5.19 1.27 -11.92
CA PHE A 122 4.30 0.46 -12.73
C PHE A 122 3.19 1.31 -13.35
N ASP A 123 2.61 0.76 -14.42
CA ASP A 123 1.57 1.39 -15.22
C ASP A 123 0.25 0.65 -14.97
N LYS A 124 -0.73 1.37 -14.43
CA LYS A 124 -2.05 0.84 -14.09
C LYS A 124 -2.87 0.44 -15.31
N SER A 125 -2.54 0.93 -16.50
CA SER A 125 -3.15 0.50 -17.77
C SER A 125 -2.62 -0.85 -18.28
N ALA A 126 -1.53 -1.34 -17.70
CA ALA A 126 -0.83 -2.54 -18.14
C ALA A 126 -0.46 -3.45 -16.95
N LEU A 127 -1.42 -3.65 -16.04
CA LEU A 127 -1.24 -4.55 -14.89
C LEU A 127 -1.22 -6.02 -15.34
N PRO A 128 -0.36 -6.87 -14.73
CA PRO A 128 -0.44 -8.31 -14.93
C PRO A 128 -1.77 -8.86 -14.36
N LEU A 129 -2.21 -9.98 -14.92
CA LEU A 129 -3.38 -10.71 -14.42
C LEU A 129 -2.94 -11.79 -13.42
N ASP A 130 -3.77 -12.08 -12.42
CA ASP A 130 -3.62 -13.25 -11.57
C ASP A 130 -4.23 -14.53 -12.19
N ASP A 131 -4.16 -15.65 -11.48
CA ASP A 131 -4.70 -16.95 -11.91
C ASP A 131 -6.23 -16.95 -12.15
N TYR A 132 -6.93 -15.90 -11.70
CA TYR A 132 -8.36 -15.67 -11.90
C TYR A 132 -8.64 -14.59 -12.96
N GLU A 133 -7.64 -14.25 -13.78
CA GLU A 133 -7.71 -13.23 -14.83
C GLU A 133 -8.03 -11.82 -14.29
N GLN A 134 -7.65 -11.54 -13.04
CA GLN A 134 -7.91 -10.25 -12.40
C GLN A 134 -6.66 -9.37 -12.42
N PRO A 135 -6.78 -8.07 -12.74
CA PRO A 135 -5.65 -7.16 -12.70
C PRO A 135 -5.05 -7.07 -11.29
N ARG A 136 -3.73 -7.18 -11.22
CA ARG A 136 -2.98 -7.20 -9.96
C ARG A 136 -2.14 -5.95 -9.82
N ASN A 137 -2.47 -5.15 -8.81
CA ASN A 137 -1.73 -3.96 -8.43
C ASN A 137 -0.34 -4.36 -7.90
N MET A 138 0.68 -3.66 -8.40
CA MET A 138 2.08 -3.97 -8.13
C MET A 138 2.66 -3.18 -6.94
N LEU A 139 1.84 -2.46 -6.18
CA LEU A 139 2.28 -1.61 -5.07
C LEU A 139 3.07 -2.39 -3.99
N PRO A 140 2.69 -3.61 -3.57
CA PRO A 140 3.55 -4.41 -2.71
C PRO A 140 4.88 -4.81 -3.33
N VAL A 141 4.92 -5.11 -4.63
CA VAL A 141 6.19 -5.42 -5.32
C VAL A 141 7.08 -4.20 -5.39
N LEU A 142 6.48 -3.03 -5.63
CA LEU A 142 7.15 -1.74 -5.71
C LEU A 142 7.81 -1.33 -4.37
N THR A 143 7.32 -1.81 -3.22
CA THR A 143 7.85 -1.52 -1.88
C THR A 143 8.45 -2.74 -1.16
N ALA A 144 8.51 -3.90 -1.81
CA ALA A 144 9.21 -5.08 -1.29
C ALA A 144 10.73 -4.97 -1.55
N TYR A 145 11.54 -5.24 -0.53
CA TYR A 145 12.97 -5.49 -0.75
C TYR A 145 13.14 -6.93 -1.26
N GLY A 146 13.84 -7.11 -2.39
CA GLY A 146 14.22 -8.44 -2.89
C GLY A 146 13.09 -9.28 -3.50
N TYR A 147 12.01 -8.66 -4.00
CA TYR A 147 10.92 -9.35 -4.72
C TYR A 147 10.33 -10.55 -3.97
N GLY A 148 10.25 -10.47 -2.64
CA GLY A 148 9.48 -11.43 -1.87
C GLY A 148 10.16 -12.37 -0.91
N ARG A 149 11.32 -11.97 -0.40
CA ARG A 149 11.83 -12.55 0.84
C ARG A 149 11.36 -11.72 2.03
N PRO A 150 11.01 -12.33 3.18
CA PRO A 150 10.76 -11.61 4.43
C PRO A 150 12.06 -10.93 4.87
N GLY A 151 12.24 -9.71 4.37
CA GLY A 151 13.29 -8.78 4.75
C GLY A 151 12.66 -7.51 5.29
N ARG A 152 13.48 -6.47 5.46
CA ARG A 152 12.98 -5.16 5.87
C ARG A 152 12.22 -4.52 4.70
N TRP A 153 10.90 -4.37 4.82
CA TRP A 153 10.10 -3.61 3.87
C TRP A 153 10.73 -2.22 3.65
N THR A 154 10.85 -1.82 2.38
CA THR A 154 11.46 -0.54 2.07
C THR A 154 10.48 0.57 2.41
N ARG A 155 10.94 1.60 3.12
CA ARG A 155 10.14 2.76 3.54
C ARG A 155 10.21 3.80 2.44
N ASP A 156 9.88 3.39 1.24
CA ASP A 156 10.15 4.17 0.03
C ASP A 156 9.07 5.21 -0.20
N ARG A 157 9.50 6.35 -0.73
CA ARG A 157 8.61 7.44 -1.13
C ARG A 157 7.85 7.04 -2.39
N ILE A 158 6.54 6.86 -2.23
CA ILE A 158 5.64 6.53 -3.32
C ILE A 158 4.81 7.75 -3.70
N TYR A 159 4.66 7.99 -5.00
CA TYR A 159 3.75 9.01 -5.53
C TYR A 159 3.03 8.52 -6.79
N LEU A 160 1.91 9.15 -7.09
CA LEU A 160 1.06 8.85 -8.24
C LEU A 160 1.15 9.99 -9.26
N THR A 161 1.12 9.68 -10.55
CA THR A 161 1.16 10.68 -11.61
C THR A 161 0.50 10.19 -12.91
N ASP A 162 -0.01 11.13 -13.70
CA ASP A 162 -0.57 10.87 -15.03
C ASP A 162 0.52 10.94 -16.12
N THR A 163 1.71 11.47 -15.76
CA THR A 163 2.83 11.65 -16.67
C THR A 163 3.83 10.52 -16.51
N HIS A 164 4.24 9.91 -17.63
CA HIS A 164 5.26 8.87 -17.62
C HIS A 164 6.56 9.39 -16.94
N PRO A 165 7.14 8.67 -15.96
CA PRO A 165 8.24 9.19 -15.13
C PRO A 165 9.56 9.40 -15.88
N GLY A 166 9.66 8.86 -17.09
CA GLY A 166 10.77 9.07 -18.02
C GLY A 166 11.50 7.77 -18.37
N HIS A 167 12.35 7.82 -19.39
CA HIS A 167 13.08 6.65 -19.90
C HIS A 167 14.21 6.17 -18.98
N THR A 168 14.61 6.99 -18.00
CA THR A 168 15.65 6.65 -17.02
C THR A 168 15.09 5.88 -15.81
N TRP A 169 13.77 5.65 -15.77
CA TRP A 169 13.10 4.91 -14.70
C TRP A 169 12.87 3.46 -15.14
N THR A 170 12.96 2.54 -14.20
CA THR A 170 12.78 1.11 -14.45
C THR A 170 11.31 0.75 -14.25
N LYS A 171 10.66 0.21 -15.28
CA LYS A 171 9.33 -0.39 -15.09
C LYS A 171 9.50 -1.67 -14.27
N VAL A 172 8.81 -1.77 -13.14
CA VAL A 172 8.84 -2.99 -12.31
C VAL A 172 8.39 -4.17 -13.19
N PRO A 173 9.17 -5.26 -13.24
CA PRO A 173 8.83 -6.40 -14.06
C PRO A 173 7.48 -6.96 -13.62
N SER A 174 6.67 -7.38 -14.60
CA SER A 174 5.38 -8.06 -14.40
C SER A 174 5.50 -9.43 -13.72
N LEU A 175 6.73 -9.85 -13.39
CA LEU A 175 7.03 -11.11 -12.72
C LEU A 175 6.58 -11.04 -11.26
N LEU A 176 5.32 -11.38 -11.04
CA LEU A 176 4.84 -11.79 -9.74
C LEU A 176 5.27 -13.25 -9.51
N TRP A 177 6.01 -13.47 -8.43
CA TRP A 177 5.80 -14.55 -7.46
C TRP A 177 4.90 -15.69 -7.96
N THR A 178 5.54 -16.78 -8.40
CA THR A 178 4.92 -18.13 -8.43
C THR A 178 4.71 -18.63 -7.01
#